data_AF-A0A812W9A0-F1
#
_entry.id   AF-A0A812W9A0-F1
#
_cell.length_a   1.000
_cell.length_b   1.000
_cell.length_c   1.000
_cell.angle_alpha   90.00
_cell.angle_beta   90.00
_cell.angle_gamma   90.00
#
_symmetry.space_group_name_H-M   'P 1'
#
loop_
_entity.id
_entity.type
_entity.pdbx_description
1 polymer ?
#
loop_
_entity_poly.entity_id
_entity_poly.type
_entity_poly.pdbx_seq_one_letter_code
_entity_poly.pdbx_strand_id
1 'polypeptide(L)'
;MPGEIFVLRNAGNTCTHAEGSMVGSLEFCTGKLGSRLVMVLGHTKCGAIVGATQTYLAMKDKAEKGSPGSALEGLLTDLAGVAEKAATKLGKDATVEQIAAYAVKVNVFQTMDFLLKFSQPLRDAVSSGKVDLQGGIYDLETGKVEFLGRSPQHGALLASSKSSLPPSMDLALGSAFVRTPQDPPMAPEAALKLMKEGNERFAHGNTLAGKFDGQMRKALATIGQAPHTAIVGCADSRVPLELVFDVLPGDVFVMRNAGNTVTQARGSVVGSLEFCTAALKTRLVLVLGHSACGAIKGATATYLKGGAGGGPFKGALEGLLAGLSAVAETAHKELGSKASEKEIADHAVKVNVFNTINNLIKGSTDIRDKVKSGQVEIQGGIYDLDSGRVQWLGRSPEQGKLLSS
;
A
#
# COMPACT_ATOMS: atom_id res chain seq x y z
N MET A 1 -8.32 16.39 -7.61
CA MET A 1 -8.51 15.50 -8.78
C MET A 1 -7.47 14.37 -8.75
N PRO A 2 -7.61 13.31 -9.57
CA PRO A 2 -6.50 12.39 -9.86
C PRO A 2 -5.23 13.15 -10.29
N GLY A 3 -4.05 12.57 -10.04
CA GLY A 3 -2.75 13.23 -10.28
C GLY A 3 -2.25 14.09 -9.11
N GLU A 4 -3.12 14.69 -8.30
CA GLU A 4 -2.73 15.63 -7.23
C GLU A 4 -2.14 14.97 -5.97
N ILE A 5 -2.51 13.71 -5.67
CA ILE A 5 -2.07 13.00 -4.45
C ILE A 5 -1.27 11.75 -4.84
N PHE A 6 -0.03 11.67 -4.39
CA PHE A 6 0.83 10.49 -4.51
C PHE A 6 0.61 9.57 -3.31
N VAL A 7 0.03 8.39 -3.56
CA VAL A 7 -0.53 7.54 -2.49
C VAL A 7 0.38 6.34 -2.20
N LEU A 8 0.83 6.24 -0.94
CA LEU A 8 1.42 5.06 -0.34
C LEU A 8 0.38 4.38 0.56
N ARG A 9 0.24 3.06 0.47
CA ARG A 9 -0.81 2.33 1.23
C ARG A 9 -0.39 0.89 1.54
N ASN A 10 -0.60 0.49 2.79
CA ASN A 10 -0.37 -0.83 3.36
C ASN A 10 -1.29 -1.03 4.59
N ALA A 11 -1.36 -2.26 5.10
CA ALA A 11 -2.10 -2.57 6.32
C ALA A 11 -1.46 -1.91 7.55
N GLY A 12 -2.27 -1.22 8.35
CA GLY A 12 -1.80 -0.49 9.53
C GLY A 12 -0.95 0.75 9.22
N ASN A 13 -0.98 1.28 7.99
CA ASN A 13 -0.28 2.51 7.57
C ASN A 13 1.21 2.58 7.98
N THR A 14 1.90 1.44 8.13
CA THR A 14 3.22 1.34 8.75
C THR A 14 4.34 1.81 7.83
N CYS A 15 5.50 2.10 8.41
CA CYS A 15 6.79 2.02 7.74
C CYS A 15 7.74 1.27 8.67
N THR A 16 8.39 0.21 8.17
CA THR A 16 9.26 -0.66 8.99
C THR A 16 10.65 -0.77 8.37
N HIS A 17 11.64 -1.21 9.16
CA HIS A 17 13.05 -1.28 8.76
C HIS A 17 13.30 -2.14 7.51
N ALA A 18 12.41 -3.07 7.17
CA ALA A 18 12.52 -3.94 6.00
C ALA A 18 12.12 -3.24 4.68
N GLU A 19 11.49 -2.06 4.72
CA GLU A 19 10.88 -1.45 3.53
C GLU A 19 11.59 -0.19 3.02
N GLY A 20 12.70 -0.42 2.31
CA GLY A 20 13.28 0.60 1.42
C GLY A 20 12.31 1.08 0.33
N SER A 21 11.28 0.28 -0.01
CA SER A 21 10.26 0.62 -1.00
C SER A 21 9.39 1.81 -0.56
N MET A 22 8.80 1.79 0.64
CA MET A 22 7.93 2.86 1.13
C MET A 22 8.71 4.16 1.35
N VAL A 23 9.88 4.08 1.99
CA VAL A 23 10.75 5.24 2.24
C VAL A 23 11.30 5.80 0.92
N GLY A 24 11.77 4.95 0.00
CA GLY A 24 12.27 5.36 -1.32
C GLY A 24 11.18 5.94 -2.22
N SER A 25 9.93 5.50 -2.08
CA SER A 25 8.79 6.10 -2.76
C SER A 25 8.49 7.51 -2.26
N LEU A 26 8.68 7.76 -0.97
CA LEU A 26 8.51 9.08 -0.37
C LEU A 26 9.65 10.04 -0.76
N GLU A 27 10.89 9.54 -0.84
CA GLU A 27 12.04 10.25 -1.39
C GLU A 27 11.85 10.56 -2.89
N PHE A 28 11.23 9.68 -3.67
CA PHE A 28 10.83 9.99 -5.06
C PHE A 28 9.80 11.12 -5.11
N CYS A 29 8.74 11.02 -4.29
CA CYS A 29 7.67 12.01 -4.24
C CYS A 29 8.18 13.41 -3.85
N THR A 30 8.89 13.51 -2.73
CA THR A 30 9.41 14.79 -2.20
C THR A 30 10.63 15.32 -2.96
N GLY A 31 11.48 14.42 -3.48
CA GLY A 31 12.76 14.77 -4.10
C GLY A 31 12.74 14.87 -5.62
N LYS A 32 11.90 14.10 -6.32
CA LYS A 32 11.79 14.09 -7.80
C LYS A 32 10.49 14.72 -8.31
N LEU A 33 9.36 14.48 -7.65
CA LEU A 33 8.08 15.12 -8.02
C LEU A 33 7.88 16.49 -7.34
N GLY A 34 8.64 16.77 -6.28
CA GLY A 34 8.65 18.07 -5.59
C GLY A 34 7.48 18.30 -4.62
N SER A 35 6.74 17.24 -4.24
CA SER A 35 5.60 17.35 -3.32
C SER A 35 6.02 17.95 -1.97
N ARG A 36 5.29 18.99 -1.53
CA ARG A 36 5.64 19.84 -0.38
C ARG A 36 4.85 19.55 0.89
N LEU A 37 3.94 18.59 0.86
CA LEU A 37 3.20 18.09 2.01
C LEU A 37 3.25 16.56 2.00
N VAL A 38 3.55 15.99 3.15
CA VAL A 38 3.43 14.56 3.44
C VAL A 38 2.43 14.39 4.57
N MET A 39 1.43 13.53 4.36
CA MET A 39 0.36 13.29 5.33
C MET A 39 0.30 11.81 5.69
N VAL A 40 0.62 11.48 6.94
CA VAL A 40 0.46 10.12 7.48
C VAL A 40 -0.96 10.01 8.03
N LEU A 41 -1.82 9.28 7.30
CA LEU A 41 -3.24 9.13 7.63
C LEU A 41 -3.53 7.73 8.20
N GLY A 42 -3.86 7.68 9.49
CA GLY A 42 -4.51 6.52 10.10
C GLY A 42 -6.03 6.60 9.94
N HIS A 43 -6.77 5.59 10.41
CA HIS A 43 -8.22 5.64 10.47
C HIS A 43 -8.79 4.92 11.69
N THR A 44 -9.97 5.34 12.16
CA THR A 44 -10.65 4.65 13.28
C THR A 44 -11.02 3.21 12.88
N LYS A 45 -11.07 2.32 13.87
CA LYS A 45 -11.42 0.89 13.70
C LYS A 45 -10.49 0.15 12.70
N CYS A 46 -9.21 0.52 12.63
CA CYS A 46 -8.23 -0.11 11.74
C CYS A 46 -7.93 -1.56 12.13
N GLY A 47 -8.33 -2.52 11.28
CA GLY A 47 -8.25 -3.96 11.57
C GLY A 47 -6.84 -4.48 11.90
N ALA A 48 -5.79 -3.91 11.30
CA ALA A 48 -4.41 -4.27 11.63
C ALA A 48 -4.00 -3.81 13.05
N ILE A 49 -4.47 -2.64 13.48
CA ILE A 49 -4.23 -2.11 14.84
C ILE A 49 -5.06 -2.88 15.88
N VAL A 50 -6.31 -3.23 15.55
CA VAL A 50 -7.15 -4.09 16.40
C VAL A 50 -6.50 -5.47 16.57
N GLY A 51 -6.08 -6.11 15.47
CA GLY A 51 -5.37 -7.39 15.50
C GLY A 51 -4.08 -7.32 16.32
N ALA A 52 -3.24 -6.32 16.10
CA ALA A 52 -2.00 -6.16 16.87
C ALA A 52 -2.26 -5.87 18.36
N THR A 53 -3.37 -5.21 18.71
CA THR A 53 -3.80 -5.02 20.10
C THR A 53 -4.21 -6.35 20.75
N GLN A 54 -4.94 -7.20 20.02
CA GLN A 54 -5.29 -8.55 20.46
C GLN A 54 -4.04 -9.44 20.61
N THR A 55 -3.10 -9.38 19.66
CA THR A 55 -1.80 -10.07 19.73
C THR A 55 -0.99 -9.62 20.94
N TYR A 56 -0.87 -8.30 21.18
CA TYR A 56 -0.17 -7.76 22.35
C TYR A 56 -0.75 -8.28 23.67
N LEU A 57 -2.09 -8.28 23.82
CA LEU A 57 -2.74 -8.76 25.04
C LEU A 57 -2.52 -10.28 25.22
N ALA A 58 -2.65 -11.09 24.16
CA ALA A 58 -2.38 -12.52 24.22
C ALA A 58 -0.90 -12.86 24.56
N MET A 59 0.07 -12.05 24.10
CA MET A 59 1.50 -12.17 24.44
C MET A 59 1.83 -11.63 25.84
N LYS A 60 1.03 -10.73 26.39
CA LYS A 60 1.16 -10.24 27.76
C LYS A 60 0.75 -11.31 28.77
N ASP A 61 -0.27 -12.10 28.44
CA ASP A 61 -0.79 -13.18 29.27
C ASP A 61 -0.05 -14.51 29.09
N LYS A 62 0.79 -14.64 28.05
CA LYS A 62 1.66 -15.80 27.77
C LYS A 62 3.10 -15.37 27.48
N ALA A 63 4.01 -15.68 28.41
CA ALA A 63 5.41 -15.22 28.38
C ALA A 63 6.32 -15.92 27.34
N GLU A 64 5.82 -16.18 26.13
CA GLU A 64 6.58 -16.81 25.04
C GLU A 64 6.96 -15.79 23.96
N LYS A 65 8.27 -15.51 23.82
CA LYS A 65 8.82 -14.73 22.70
C LYS A 65 9.29 -15.65 21.58
N GLY A 66 8.33 -16.21 20.83
CA GLY A 66 8.61 -16.87 19.56
C GLY A 66 9.11 -15.89 18.49
N SER A 67 9.72 -16.41 17.42
CA SER A 67 9.97 -15.62 16.21
C SER A 67 8.78 -15.80 15.25
N PRO A 68 8.30 -14.74 14.57
CA PRO A 68 7.05 -14.78 13.81
C PRO A 68 7.13 -15.73 12.60
N GLY A 69 6.21 -16.69 12.52
CA GLY A 69 6.15 -17.73 11.49
C GLY A 69 5.60 -17.26 10.13
N SER A 70 4.98 -16.08 10.08
CA SER A 70 4.43 -15.47 8.85
C SER A 70 4.83 -13.99 8.69
N ALA A 71 4.59 -13.38 7.52
CA ALA A 71 4.80 -11.95 7.33
C ALA A 71 3.69 -11.12 8.01
N LEU A 72 2.47 -11.65 8.06
CA LEU A 72 1.36 -11.10 8.86
C LEU A 72 1.71 -11.07 10.35
N GLU A 73 2.20 -12.17 10.92
CA GLU A 73 2.59 -12.21 12.33
C GLU A 73 3.76 -11.27 12.63
N GLY A 74 4.69 -11.11 11.69
CA GLY A 74 5.73 -10.07 11.74
C GLY A 74 5.14 -8.66 11.80
N LEU A 75 4.22 -8.32 10.89
CA LEU A 75 3.53 -7.03 10.85
C LEU A 75 2.73 -6.75 12.14
N LEU A 76 2.04 -7.75 12.69
CA LEU A 76 1.31 -7.62 13.95
C LEU A 76 2.25 -7.49 15.16
N THR A 77 3.43 -8.13 15.13
CA THR A 77 4.46 -8.00 16.17
C THR A 77 5.13 -6.62 16.13
N ASP A 78 5.45 -6.09 14.95
CA ASP A 78 5.97 -4.72 14.78
C ASP A 78 4.95 -3.67 15.29
N LEU A 79 3.65 -3.94 15.12
CA LEU A 79 2.55 -3.13 15.63
C LEU A 79 2.23 -3.36 17.11
N ALA A 80 2.64 -4.48 17.73
CA ALA A 80 2.34 -4.76 19.14
C ALA A 80 2.96 -3.72 20.09
N GLY A 81 4.14 -3.18 19.74
CA GLY A 81 4.77 -2.06 20.47
C GLY A 81 4.01 -0.72 20.38
N VAL A 82 3.05 -0.59 19.45
CA VAL A 82 2.09 0.53 19.43
C VAL A 82 0.98 0.30 20.44
N ALA A 83 0.41 -0.91 20.47
CA ALA A 83 -0.63 -1.30 21.41
C ALA A 83 -0.14 -1.26 22.86
N GLU A 84 1.12 -1.67 23.11
CA GLU A 84 1.78 -1.54 24.42
C GLU A 84 1.83 -0.08 24.91
N LYS A 85 2.26 0.85 24.06
CA LYS A 85 2.31 2.28 24.37
C LYS A 85 0.92 2.86 24.63
N ALA A 86 -0.09 2.40 23.89
CA ALA A 86 -1.47 2.81 24.09
C ALA A 86 -2.02 2.30 25.43
N ALA A 87 -1.87 1.01 25.73
CA ALA A 87 -2.27 0.41 27.00
C ALA A 87 -1.56 1.06 28.20
N THR A 88 -0.24 1.27 28.10
CA THR A 88 0.56 1.98 29.12
C THR A 88 0.07 3.40 29.36
N LYS A 89 -0.42 4.10 28.32
CA LYS A 89 -0.90 5.49 28.41
C LYS A 89 -2.34 5.60 28.94
N LEU A 90 -3.19 4.62 28.68
CA LEU A 90 -4.59 4.61 29.13
C LEU A 90 -4.78 3.99 30.53
N GLY A 91 -3.89 3.09 30.95
CA GLY A 91 -3.96 2.40 32.23
C GLY A 91 -4.48 0.96 32.11
N LYS A 92 -4.65 0.29 33.26
CA LYS A 92 -4.97 -1.15 33.33
C LYS A 92 -6.43 -1.46 32.99
N ASP A 93 -7.32 -0.50 33.21
CA ASP A 93 -8.78 -0.68 33.13
C ASP A 93 -9.35 -0.33 31.73
N ALA A 94 -8.47 -0.03 30.77
CA ALA A 94 -8.84 0.34 29.42
C ALA A 94 -9.26 -0.88 28.58
N THR A 95 -10.38 -0.77 27.86
CA THR A 95 -10.88 -1.87 27.01
C THR A 95 -10.03 -2.06 25.75
N VAL A 96 -10.16 -3.22 25.09
CA VAL A 96 -9.43 -3.53 23.85
C VAL A 96 -9.73 -2.49 22.76
N GLU A 97 -10.96 -2.00 22.70
CA GLU A 97 -11.44 -0.99 21.76
C GLU A 97 -10.83 0.39 22.06
N GLN A 98 -10.74 0.76 23.34
CA GLN A 98 -10.10 2.01 23.77
C GLN A 98 -8.60 1.99 23.47
N ILE A 99 -7.92 0.88 23.78
CA ILE A 99 -6.50 0.68 23.47
C ILE A 99 -6.27 0.73 21.96
N ALA A 100 -7.07 0.01 21.16
CA ALA A 100 -6.95 0.01 19.71
C ALA A 100 -7.23 1.39 19.08
N ALA A 101 -8.23 2.12 19.58
CA ALA A 101 -8.54 3.48 19.12
C ALA A 101 -7.39 4.47 19.41
N TYR A 102 -6.82 4.42 20.61
CA TYR A 102 -5.66 5.26 20.96
C TYR A 102 -4.38 4.80 20.23
N ALA A 103 -4.22 3.49 19.98
CA ALA A 103 -3.12 2.93 19.22
C ALA A 103 -3.08 3.42 17.76
N VAL A 104 -4.22 3.75 17.12
CA VAL A 104 -4.21 4.43 15.81
C VAL A 104 -3.45 5.76 15.89
N LYS A 105 -3.69 6.56 16.94
CA LYS A 105 -3.03 7.85 17.16
C LYS A 105 -1.53 7.70 17.45
N VAL A 106 -1.16 6.71 18.27
CA VAL A 106 0.25 6.34 18.52
C VAL A 106 0.94 5.87 17.23
N ASN A 107 0.25 5.10 16.40
CA ASN A 107 0.80 4.53 15.16
C ASN A 107 1.10 5.60 14.10
N VAL A 108 0.21 6.59 13.94
CA VAL A 108 0.43 7.72 13.03
C VAL A 108 1.70 8.47 13.42
N PHE A 109 1.84 8.84 14.70
CA PHE A 109 3.06 9.51 15.18
C PHE A 109 4.30 8.61 15.08
N GLN A 110 4.22 7.33 15.45
CA GLN A 110 5.34 6.38 15.29
C GLN A 110 5.78 6.23 13.83
N THR A 111 4.86 6.28 12.88
CA THR A 111 5.17 6.24 11.45
C THR A 111 5.82 7.54 10.98
N MET A 112 5.36 8.71 11.44
CA MET A 112 6.02 9.99 11.18
C MET A 112 7.45 10.02 11.74
N ASP A 113 7.62 9.57 12.98
CA ASP A 113 8.91 9.47 13.67
C ASP A 113 9.85 8.48 12.94
N PHE A 114 9.31 7.36 12.43
CA PHE A 114 10.04 6.40 11.61
C PHE A 114 10.50 7.01 10.28
N LEU A 115 9.61 7.67 9.53
CA LEU A 115 9.93 8.30 8.25
C LEU A 115 11.04 9.34 8.42
N LEU A 116 10.96 10.16 9.47
CA LEU A 116 12.04 11.06 9.86
C LEU A 116 13.30 10.30 10.30
N LYS A 117 13.21 9.19 11.02
CA LYS A 117 14.40 8.43 11.47
C LYS A 117 15.16 7.74 10.32
N PHE A 118 14.50 7.39 9.21
CA PHE A 118 15.13 6.57 8.15
C PHE A 118 15.32 7.25 6.78
N SER A 119 14.68 8.38 6.49
CA SER A 119 15.03 9.20 5.33
C SER A 119 15.76 10.48 5.74
N GLN A 120 17.08 10.52 5.53
CA GLN A 120 17.85 11.78 5.66
C GLN A 120 17.34 12.85 4.68
N PRO A 121 17.07 12.55 3.38
CA PRO A 121 16.48 13.55 2.47
C PRO A 121 15.15 14.13 2.95
N LEU A 122 14.29 13.32 3.60
CA LEU A 122 13.05 13.82 4.21
C LEU A 122 13.34 14.69 5.44
N ARG A 123 14.25 14.29 6.33
CA ARG A 123 14.67 15.12 7.49
C ARG A 123 15.11 16.50 7.03
N ASP A 124 15.97 16.55 6.02
CA ASP A 124 16.54 17.79 5.51
C ASP A 124 15.48 18.66 4.84
N ALA A 125 14.53 18.04 4.12
CA ALA A 125 13.40 18.74 3.53
C ALA A 125 12.38 19.26 4.57
N VAL A 126 12.20 18.56 5.70
CA VAL A 126 11.29 18.98 6.79
C VAL A 126 11.94 20.03 7.70
N SER A 127 13.22 19.88 8.06
CA SER A 127 13.95 20.84 8.90
C SER A 127 14.19 22.17 8.19
N SER A 128 14.36 22.17 6.87
CA SER A 128 14.44 23.39 6.03
C SER A 128 13.06 23.99 5.67
N GLY A 129 11.95 23.38 6.08
CA GLY A 129 10.59 23.84 5.73
C GLY A 129 10.26 23.72 4.23
N LYS A 130 11.05 22.98 3.45
CA LYS A 130 10.76 22.68 2.04
C LYS A 130 9.51 21.80 1.90
N VAL A 131 9.35 20.86 2.84
CA VAL A 131 8.26 19.87 2.95
C VAL A 131 7.66 19.96 4.36
N ASP A 132 6.34 19.96 4.48
CA ASP A 132 5.65 19.80 5.75
C ASP A 132 5.23 18.33 5.97
N LEU A 133 5.25 17.86 7.22
CA LEU A 133 4.93 16.47 7.59
C LEU A 133 3.84 16.47 8.68
N GLN A 134 2.63 16.05 8.30
CA GLN A 134 1.42 16.12 9.12
C GLN A 134 0.87 14.72 9.42
N GLY A 135 0.30 14.55 10.60
CA GLY A 135 -0.47 13.37 10.98
C GLY A 135 -1.98 13.63 10.87
N GLY A 136 -2.75 12.60 10.54
CA GLY A 136 -4.21 12.65 10.55
C GLY A 136 -4.85 11.32 10.93
N ILE A 137 -6.10 11.38 11.40
CA ILE A 137 -6.98 10.22 11.57
C ILE A 137 -8.27 10.49 10.81
N TYR A 138 -8.59 9.64 9.84
CA TYR A 138 -9.91 9.60 9.23
C TYR A 138 -10.86 8.80 10.13
N ASP A 139 -11.92 9.43 10.63
CA ASP A 139 -12.97 8.70 11.32
C ASP A 139 -13.94 8.08 10.30
N LEU A 140 -13.99 6.74 10.29
CA LEU A 140 -14.82 5.99 9.35
C LEU A 140 -16.31 6.32 9.46
N GLU A 141 -16.82 6.68 10.63
CA GLU A 141 -18.26 6.80 10.85
C GLU A 141 -18.78 8.20 10.47
N THR A 142 -18.15 9.25 11.00
CA THR A 142 -18.47 10.65 10.67
C THR A 142 -17.97 11.07 9.29
N GLY A 143 -16.94 10.40 8.75
CA GLY A 143 -16.28 10.77 7.50
C GLY A 143 -15.38 12.01 7.60
N LYS A 144 -14.98 12.41 8.82
CA LYS A 144 -14.13 13.58 9.06
C LYS A 144 -12.68 13.18 9.28
N VAL A 145 -11.73 14.08 8.96
CA VAL A 145 -10.31 13.92 9.31
C VAL A 145 -10.00 14.79 10.52
N GLU A 146 -9.59 14.17 11.63
CA GLU A 146 -8.87 14.86 12.70
C GLU A 146 -7.42 15.07 12.24
N PHE A 147 -7.03 16.31 11.96
CA PHE A 147 -5.62 16.64 11.73
C PHE A 147 -4.90 16.67 13.07
N LEU A 148 -3.99 15.72 13.28
CA LEU A 148 -3.24 15.57 14.53
C LEU A 148 -2.15 16.63 14.72
N GLY A 149 -1.78 17.32 13.63
CA GLY A 149 -0.60 18.17 13.58
C GLY A 149 0.69 17.37 13.36
N ARG A 150 1.82 17.96 13.77
CA ARG A 150 3.14 17.32 13.76
C ARG A 150 3.31 16.38 14.96
N SER A 151 4.25 15.43 14.88
CA SER A 151 4.50 14.46 15.96
C SER A 151 4.82 15.16 17.30
N PRO A 152 4.39 14.65 18.46
CA PRO A 152 4.76 15.18 19.77
C PRO A 152 6.28 15.25 20.02
N GLN A 153 7.07 14.39 19.36
CA GLN A 153 8.54 14.40 19.46
C GLN A 153 9.18 15.55 18.64
N HIS A 154 8.45 16.13 17.68
CA HIS A 154 8.91 17.22 16.80
C HIS A 154 9.28 18.48 17.60
N GLY A 155 8.58 18.75 18.72
CA GLY A 155 8.77 19.97 19.51
C GLY A 155 10.12 20.10 20.23
N ALA A 156 10.90 19.02 20.34
CA ALA A 156 12.29 19.07 20.82
C ALA A 156 13.25 19.64 19.75
N LEU A 157 12.79 19.80 18.51
CA LEU A 157 13.54 20.29 17.36
C LEU A 157 12.74 21.39 16.63
N LEU A 158 12.97 22.64 17.05
CA LEU A 158 12.45 23.91 16.49
C LEU A 158 11.00 24.27 16.91
N ALA A 159 10.73 25.58 17.04
CA ALA A 159 9.52 26.12 17.71
C ALA A 159 8.83 27.29 16.98
N SER A 160 7.49 27.37 17.12
CA SER A 160 6.55 28.38 16.55
C SER A 160 6.38 28.38 15.01
N SER A 161 5.30 28.84 14.35
CA SER A 161 3.81 28.89 14.58
C SER A 161 3.13 29.36 13.24
N LYS A 162 1.81 29.45 12.95
CA LYS A 162 0.50 29.15 13.59
C LYS A 162 -0.62 29.19 12.50
N SER A 163 -1.81 28.58 12.73
CA SER A 163 -3.13 28.77 12.02
C SER A 163 -3.23 28.48 10.49
N SER A 164 -4.40 28.25 9.84
CA SER A 164 -5.69 27.57 10.20
C SER A 164 -6.65 27.41 8.97
N LEU A 165 -7.30 26.23 8.83
CA LEU A 165 -8.62 25.83 8.20
C LEU A 165 -9.37 26.75 7.19
N PRO A 166 -10.05 26.20 6.14
CA PRO A 166 -11.47 25.75 6.23
C PRO A 166 -11.88 24.54 5.31
N PRO A 167 -13.16 24.10 5.22
CA PRO A 167 -13.57 22.77 4.67
C PRO A 167 -14.47 22.76 3.41
N SER A 168 -14.74 21.57 2.84
CA SER A 168 -15.81 21.32 1.85
C SER A 168 -16.37 19.88 1.85
N MET A 169 -17.70 19.74 1.93
CA MET A 169 -18.50 18.56 1.54
C MET A 169 -19.97 18.98 1.37
N ASP A 170 -20.66 18.46 0.35
CA ASP A 170 -22.12 18.27 0.34
C ASP A 170 -22.50 17.08 -0.58
N LEU A 171 -23.78 16.64 -0.57
CA LEU A 171 -24.20 15.27 -0.92
C LEU A 171 -25.43 15.18 -1.85
N ALA A 172 -25.45 14.17 -2.74
CA ALA A 172 -26.61 13.47 -3.34
C ALA A 172 -26.12 12.53 -4.48
N LEU A 173 -26.73 11.38 -4.84
CA LEU A 173 -27.84 10.58 -4.29
C LEU A 173 -27.79 9.15 -4.90
N GLY A 174 -28.41 8.16 -4.25
CA GLY A 174 -28.84 6.89 -4.87
C GLY A 174 -28.03 5.65 -4.46
N SER A 175 -28.63 4.79 -3.65
CA SER A 175 -27.99 3.66 -2.99
C SER A 175 -27.43 2.59 -3.93
N ALA A 176 -26.10 2.52 -4.03
CA ALA A 176 -25.38 1.29 -4.29
C ALA A 176 -25.21 0.47 -3.00
N PHE A 177 -24.78 -0.78 -3.11
CA PHE A 177 -24.49 -1.67 -1.98
C PHE A 177 -22.98 -1.89 -1.87
N VAL A 178 -22.44 -1.86 -0.65
CA VAL A 178 -21.00 -2.08 -0.36
C VAL A 178 -20.79 -3.40 0.36
N ARG A 179 -19.75 -4.14 -0.03
CA ARG A 179 -19.51 -5.49 0.50
C ARG A 179 -18.90 -5.47 1.91
N THR A 180 -19.51 -6.22 2.82
CA THR A 180 -19.16 -6.32 4.24
C THR A 180 -18.85 -7.78 4.62
N PRO A 181 -18.30 -8.07 5.81
CA PRO A 181 -18.08 -9.44 6.29
C PRO A 181 -19.33 -10.34 6.40
N GLN A 182 -20.54 -9.80 6.18
CA GLN A 182 -21.78 -10.57 6.05
C GLN A 182 -21.94 -11.20 4.65
N ASP A 183 -21.26 -10.65 3.63
CA ASP A 183 -21.24 -11.17 2.27
C ASP A 183 -20.29 -12.36 2.13
N PRO A 184 -20.66 -13.43 1.40
CA PRO A 184 -19.76 -14.56 1.15
C PRO A 184 -18.53 -14.11 0.34
N PRO A 185 -17.33 -14.68 0.59
CA PRO A 185 -16.14 -14.38 -0.20
C PRO A 185 -16.32 -14.68 -1.70
N MET A 186 -16.02 -13.69 -2.54
CA MET A 186 -16.24 -13.77 -3.99
C MET A 186 -15.23 -14.73 -4.65
N ALA A 187 -15.68 -15.48 -5.67
CA ALA A 187 -14.81 -16.30 -6.50
C ALA A 187 -13.85 -15.43 -7.35
N PRO A 188 -12.60 -15.85 -7.59
CA PRO A 188 -11.62 -15.06 -8.34
C PRO A 188 -12.09 -14.65 -9.74
N GLU A 189 -12.79 -15.54 -10.44
CA GLU A 189 -13.28 -15.34 -11.80
C GLU A 189 -14.38 -14.27 -11.85
N ALA A 190 -15.27 -14.27 -10.85
CA ALA A 190 -16.33 -13.26 -10.70
C ALA A 190 -15.73 -11.89 -10.34
N ALA A 191 -14.74 -11.87 -9.44
CA ALA A 191 -14.01 -10.65 -9.10
C ALA A 191 -13.24 -10.09 -10.32
N LEU A 192 -12.60 -10.96 -11.12
CA LEU A 192 -11.87 -10.57 -12.33
C LEU A 192 -12.81 -10.03 -13.41
N LYS A 193 -14.01 -10.61 -13.52
CA LYS A 193 -15.07 -10.10 -14.40
C LYS A 193 -15.50 -8.68 -13.99
N LEU A 194 -15.79 -8.43 -12.71
CA LEU A 194 -16.14 -7.10 -12.21
C LEU A 194 -15.02 -6.07 -12.46
N MET A 195 -13.76 -6.44 -12.20
CA MET A 195 -12.61 -5.55 -12.45
C MET A 195 -12.45 -5.22 -13.94
N LYS A 196 -12.67 -6.18 -14.84
CA LYS A 196 -12.67 -5.95 -16.29
C LYS A 196 -13.81 -5.03 -16.73
N GLU A 197 -15.04 -5.33 -16.31
CA GLU A 197 -16.22 -4.53 -16.63
C GLU A 197 -16.14 -3.11 -16.06
N GLY A 198 -15.52 -2.95 -14.90
CA GLY A 198 -15.28 -1.65 -14.27
C GLY A 198 -14.23 -0.81 -14.99
N ASN A 199 -13.12 -1.42 -15.44
CA ASN A 199 -12.15 -0.69 -16.26
C ASN A 199 -12.70 -0.33 -17.64
N GLU A 200 -13.53 -1.19 -18.25
CA GLU A 200 -14.25 -0.83 -19.48
C GLU A 200 -15.23 0.35 -19.25
N ARG A 201 -15.92 0.43 -18.10
CA ARG A 201 -16.74 1.61 -17.77
C ARG A 201 -15.88 2.87 -17.60
N PHE A 202 -14.76 2.78 -16.88
CA PHE A 202 -13.82 3.89 -16.70
C PHE A 202 -13.24 4.40 -18.03
N ALA A 203 -12.73 3.51 -18.88
CA ALA A 203 -12.11 3.86 -20.17
C ALA A 203 -13.10 4.50 -21.18
N HIS A 204 -14.40 4.26 -21.04
CA HIS A 204 -15.44 4.92 -21.82
C HIS A 204 -16.07 6.15 -21.11
N GLY A 205 -15.59 6.54 -19.93
CA GLY A 205 -16.15 7.66 -19.15
C GLY A 205 -17.51 7.40 -18.50
N ASN A 206 -17.98 6.14 -18.49
CA ASN A 206 -19.31 5.73 -18.04
C ASN A 206 -19.26 5.14 -16.61
N THR A 207 -18.60 5.83 -15.69
CA THR A 207 -18.37 5.37 -14.31
C THR A 207 -19.65 5.39 -13.45
N LEU A 208 -19.77 4.40 -12.55
CA LEU A 208 -20.82 4.26 -11.55
C LEU A 208 -20.37 4.73 -10.15
N ALA A 209 -19.04 4.86 -9.94
CA ALA A 209 -18.40 5.23 -8.67
C ALA A 209 -18.55 6.72 -8.27
N GLY A 210 -19.74 7.29 -8.47
CA GLY A 210 -20.16 8.58 -7.91
C GLY A 210 -21.21 8.47 -6.78
N LYS A 211 -21.63 7.24 -6.44
CA LYS A 211 -22.82 6.99 -5.60
C LYS A 211 -22.57 6.73 -4.11
N PHE A 212 -21.32 6.76 -3.65
CA PHE A 212 -20.98 6.39 -2.27
C PHE A 212 -21.53 7.40 -1.24
N ASP A 213 -22.42 6.93 -0.36
CA ASP A 213 -23.17 7.77 0.58
C ASP A 213 -22.82 7.54 2.06
N GLY A 214 -23.48 8.28 2.95
CA GLY A 214 -23.28 8.18 4.40
C GLY A 214 -23.72 6.85 5.03
N GLN A 215 -24.66 6.11 4.42
CA GLN A 215 -25.09 4.80 4.91
C GLN A 215 -24.10 3.71 4.49
N MET A 216 -23.60 3.74 3.25
CA MET A 216 -22.50 2.87 2.80
C MET A 216 -21.26 3.08 3.66
N ARG A 217 -20.90 4.35 3.93
CA ARG A 217 -19.81 4.68 4.85
C ARG A 217 -20.07 4.11 6.25
N LYS A 218 -21.28 4.27 6.79
CA LYS A 218 -21.63 3.74 8.11
C LYS A 218 -21.56 2.21 8.16
N ALA A 219 -22.01 1.50 7.13
CA ALA A 219 -21.93 0.04 7.04
C ALA A 219 -20.48 -0.46 7.07
N LEU A 220 -19.58 0.15 6.31
CA LEU A 220 -18.14 -0.15 6.37
C LEU A 220 -17.54 0.19 7.74
N ALA A 221 -18.06 1.23 8.42
CA ALA A 221 -17.62 1.66 9.74
C ALA A 221 -18.16 0.82 10.91
N THR A 222 -19.26 0.07 10.76
CA THR A 222 -19.87 -0.72 11.84
C THR A 222 -19.85 -2.23 11.62
N ILE A 223 -19.91 -2.69 10.37
CA ILE A 223 -19.89 -4.11 9.97
C ILE A 223 -18.50 -4.51 9.45
N GLY A 224 -17.79 -3.58 8.80
CA GLY A 224 -16.46 -3.78 8.23
C GLY A 224 -16.44 -3.90 6.70
N GLN A 225 -15.26 -4.16 6.15
CA GLN A 225 -15.03 -4.33 4.71
C GLN A 225 -14.89 -5.81 4.33
N ALA A 226 -15.33 -6.20 3.13
CA ALA A 226 -15.02 -7.51 2.54
C ALA A 226 -14.56 -7.41 1.07
N PRO A 227 -13.35 -6.90 0.79
CA PRO A 227 -12.88 -6.68 -0.58
C PRO A 227 -12.83 -7.95 -1.44
N HIS A 228 -13.33 -7.87 -2.67
CA HIS A 228 -13.28 -8.96 -3.66
C HIS A 228 -11.90 -9.09 -4.32
N THR A 229 -11.11 -8.01 -4.36
CA THR A 229 -9.79 -8.01 -4.99
C THR A 229 -8.76 -7.22 -4.19
N ALA A 230 -7.60 -7.83 -3.96
CA ALA A 230 -6.41 -7.16 -3.46
C ALA A 230 -5.61 -6.63 -4.66
N ILE A 231 -5.14 -5.38 -4.63
CA ILE A 231 -4.38 -4.79 -5.74
C ILE A 231 -3.01 -4.35 -5.25
N VAL A 232 -1.95 -4.85 -5.88
CA VAL A 232 -0.57 -4.35 -5.74
C VAL A 232 -0.28 -3.44 -6.93
N GLY A 233 -0.24 -2.13 -6.69
CA GLY A 233 -0.11 -1.13 -7.76
C GLY A 233 0.99 -0.10 -7.52
N CYS A 234 1.32 0.67 -8.54
CA CYS A 234 2.33 1.74 -8.44
C CYS A 234 1.79 2.92 -7.64
N ALA A 235 2.62 3.65 -6.88
CA ALA A 235 2.22 4.87 -6.16
C ALA A 235 1.94 6.10 -7.05
N ASP A 236 2.11 5.97 -8.38
CA ASP A 236 1.88 7.04 -9.35
C ASP A 236 0.46 7.63 -9.24
N SER A 237 0.39 8.93 -8.98
CA SER A 237 -0.84 9.66 -8.68
C SER A 237 -1.83 9.70 -9.85
N ARG A 238 -1.37 9.43 -11.09
CA ARG A 238 -2.19 9.38 -12.31
C ARG A 238 -2.99 8.08 -12.45
N VAL A 239 -2.77 7.10 -11.57
CA VAL A 239 -3.43 5.78 -11.60
C VAL A 239 -4.34 5.62 -10.36
N PRO A 240 -5.51 6.29 -10.27
CA PRO A 240 -6.42 6.13 -9.13
C PRO A 240 -7.13 4.77 -9.21
N LEU A 241 -6.54 3.71 -8.64
CA LEU A 241 -7.00 2.31 -8.82
C LEU A 241 -8.50 2.10 -8.59
N GLU A 242 -9.05 2.68 -7.52
CA GLU A 242 -10.48 2.60 -7.20
C GLU A 242 -11.37 3.20 -8.29
N LEU A 243 -10.92 4.25 -9.00
CA LEU A 243 -11.63 4.85 -10.13
C LEU A 243 -11.34 4.10 -11.44
N VAL A 244 -10.09 3.68 -11.66
CA VAL A 244 -9.62 2.92 -12.84
C VAL A 244 -10.38 1.59 -13.01
N PHE A 245 -10.90 1.02 -11.92
CA PHE A 245 -11.76 -0.16 -11.93
C PHE A 245 -13.23 0.13 -11.58
N ASP A 246 -13.62 1.39 -11.44
CA ASP A 246 -15.00 1.82 -11.14
C ASP A 246 -15.67 1.01 -10.01
N VAL A 247 -14.98 0.91 -8.87
CA VAL A 247 -15.37 0.15 -7.67
C VAL A 247 -15.65 1.08 -6.49
N LEU A 248 -16.42 0.61 -5.50
CA LEU A 248 -16.75 1.40 -4.32
C LEU A 248 -15.69 1.22 -3.21
N PRO A 249 -15.63 2.16 -2.24
CA PRO A 249 -14.88 1.94 -1.01
C PRO A 249 -15.28 0.60 -0.35
N GLY A 250 -14.29 -0.21 0.00
CA GLY A 250 -14.49 -1.53 0.60
C GLY A 250 -14.47 -2.70 -0.40
N ASP A 251 -14.70 -2.48 -1.69
CA ASP A 251 -14.67 -3.54 -2.72
C ASP A 251 -13.24 -4.03 -3.05
N VAL A 252 -12.24 -3.16 -2.91
CA VAL A 252 -10.83 -3.46 -3.22
C VAL A 252 -9.88 -3.11 -2.08
N PHE A 253 -8.91 -3.98 -1.84
CA PHE A 253 -7.84 -3.77 -0.87
C PHE A 253 -6.55 -3.35 -1.57
N VAL A 254 -6.26 -2.06 -1.53
CA VAL A 254 -5.18 -1.46 -2.32
C VAL A 254 -3.88 -1.34 -1.51
N MET A 255 -2.79 -1.87 -2.07
CA MET A 255 -1.41 -1.74 -1.56
C MET A 255 -0.56 -1.06 -2.64
N ARG A 256 0.19 0.00 -2.29
CA ARG A 256 0.90 0.83 -3.28
C ARG A 256 2.24 1.35 -2.80
N ASN A 257 3.24 1.19 -3.66
CA ASN A 257 4.56 1.83 -3.57
C ASN A 257 5.07 2.16 -5.00
N ALA A 258 6.11 2.98 -5.13
CA ALA A 258 6.66 3.35 -6.43
C ALA A 258 7.25 2.12 -7.14
N GLY A 259 6.80 1.88 -8.38
CA GLY A 259 7.18 0.69 -9.15
C GLY A 259 6.44 -0.59 -8.76
N ASN A 260 5.32 -0.52 -8.01
CA ASN A 260 4.46 -1.68 -7.67
C ASN A 260 5.23 -2.88 -7.07
N THR A 261 6.31 -2.62 -6.34
CA THR A 261 7.33 -3.60 -5.96
C THR A 261 6.93 -4.47 -4.77
N VAL A 262 7.40 -5.71 -4.78
CA VAL A 262 7.42 -6.61 -3.61
C VAL A 262 8.86 -7.02 -3.36
N THR A 263 9.41 -6.60 -2.21
CA THR A 263 10.69 -7.05 -1.68
C THR A 263 10.56 -8.40 -0.98
N GLN A 264 11.65 -9.16 -0.91
CA GLN A 264 11.66 -10.49 -0.30
C GLN A 264 11.62 -10.44 1.24
N ALA A 265 10.85 -11.35 1.83
CA ALA A 265 10.64 -11.59 3.27
C ALA A 265 10.09 -10.42 4.12
N ARG A 266 8.95 -10.67 4.79
CA ARG A 266 8.36 -9.86 5.88
C ARG A 266 8.12 -8.35 5.62
N GLY A 267 8.18 -7.88 4.37
CA GLY A 267 7.74 -6.53 4.01
C GLY A 267 6.24 -6.30 4.28
N SER A 268 5.85 -5.06 4.55
CA SER A 268 4.46 -4.71 4.87
C SER A 268 3.50 -5.04 3.73
N VAL A 269 3.92 -4.94 2.45
CA VAL A 269 3.08 -5.33 1.31
C VAL A 269 2.73 -6.83 1.36
N VAL A 270 3.68 -7.68 1.76
CA VAL A 270 3.44 -9.13 1.90
C VAL A 270 2.53 -9.41 3.10
N GLY A 271 2.84 -8.84 4.27
CA GLY A 271 1.98 -8.95 5.46
C GLY A 271 0.57 -8.38 5.27
N SER A 272 0.41 -7.36 4.41
CA SER A 272 -0.86 -6.78 4.00
C SER A 272 -1.67 -7.72 3.11
N LEU A 273 -1.01 -8.46 2.20
CA LEU A 273 -1.66 -9.44 1.35
C LEU A 273 -2.04 -10.70 2.14
N GLU A 274 -1.17 -11.14 3.06
CA GLU A 274 -1.49 -12.21 4.02
C GLU A 274 -2.69 -11.78 4.89
N PHE A 275 -2.73 -10.55 5.42
CA PHE A 275 -3.92 -10.01 6.10
C PHE A 275 -5.18 -10.05 5.21
N CYS A 276 -5.08 -9.58 3.96
CA CYS A 276 -6.21 -9.50 3.06
C CYS A 276 -6.78 -10.88 2.69
N THR A 277 -5.92 -11.87 2.44
CA THR A 277 -6.36 -13.23 2.09
C THR A 277 -6.76 -14.04 3.33
N ALA A 278 -6.07 -13.89 4.46
CA ALA A 278 -6.33 -14.66 5.69
C ALA A 278 -7.48 -14.09 6.53
N ALA A 279 -7.53 -12.77 6.73
CA ALA A 279 -8.55 -12.11 7.55
C ALA A 279 -9.76 -11.67 6.72
N LEU A 280 -9.55 -10.89 5.64
CA LEU A 280 -10.63 -10.36 4.78
C LEU A 280 -11.15 -11.38 3.75
N LYS A 281 -10.55 -12.58 3.68
CA LYS A 281 -10.93 -13.71 2.81
C LYS A 281 -10.92 -13.41 1.31
N THR A 282 -10.21 -12.36 0.89
CA THR A 282 -10.10 -11.93 -0.51
C THR A 282 -9.41 -12.99 -1.36
N ARG A 283 -9.98 -13.32 -2.53
CA ARG A 283 -9.53 -14.45 -3.37
C ARG A 283 -8.86 -14.05 -4.70
N LEU A 284 -9.07 -12.84 -5.20
CA LEU A 284 -8.32 -12.33 -6.35
C LEU A 284 -7.23 -11.36 -5.90
N VAL A 285 -6.03 -11.52 -6.46
CA VAL A 285 -4.92 -10.56 -6.35
C VAL A 285 -4.59 -10.05 -7.75
N LEU A 286 -4.55 -8.73 -7.92
CA LEU A 286 -4.15 -8.07 -9.16
C LEU A 286 -2.84 -7.31 -8.95
N VAL A 287 -1.80 -7.69 -9.67
CA VAL A 287 -0.56 -6.91 -9.77
C VAL A 287 -0.66 -6.01 -11.00
N LEU A 288 -0.72 -4.69 -10.78
CA LEU A 288 -0.96 -3.69 -11.83
C LEU A 288 0.24 -2.76 -12.00
N GLY A 289 0.99 -3.01 -13.08
CA GLY A 289 1.93 -2.04 -13.65
C GLY A 289 1.19 -0.95 -14.44
N HIS A 290 1.91 0.05 -14.95
CA HIS A 290 1.30 1.04 -15.85
C HIS A 290 2.29 1.63 -16.85
N SER A 291 1.78 2.11 -17.99
CA SER A 291 2.61 2.75 -19.02
C SER A 291 3.31 4.01 -18.47
N ALA A 292 4.48 4.32 -19.02
CA ALA A 292 5.32 5.46 -18.65
C ALA A 292 5.65 5.59 -17.14
N CYS A 293 5.76 4.48 -16.40
CA CYS A 293 6.08 4.44 -14.96
C CYS A 293 7.44 5.10 -14.63
N GLY A 294 7.42 6.11 -13.75
CA GLY A 294 8.60 6.89 -13.36
C GLY A 294 9.66 6.09 -12.60
N ALA A 295 9.26 5.12 -11.77
CA ALA A 295 10.18 4.25 -11.04
C ALA A 295 10.91 3.28 -11.98
N ILE A 296 10.20 2.68 -12.95
CA ILE A 296 10.80 1.79 -13.94
C ILE A 296 11.75 2.57 -14.87
N LYS A 297 11.35 3.74 -15.37
CA LYS A 297 12.24 4.63 -16.13
C LYS A 297 13.49 5.00 -15.33
N GLY A 298 13.34 5.34 -14.04
CA GLY A 298 14.47 5.60 -13.15
C GLY A 298 15.41 4.40 -12.99
N ALA A 299 14.87 3.19 -12.88
CA ALA A 299 15.64 1.97 -12.78
C ALA A 299 16.37 1.61 -14.09
N THR A 300 15.70 1.76 -15.25
CA THR A 300 16.33 1.58 -16.56
C THR A 300 17.48 2.58 -16.78
N ALA A 301 17.27 3.86 -16.47
CA ALA A 301 18.31 4.88 -16.56
C ALA A 301 19.48 4.65 -15.58
N THR A 302 19.23 4.02 -14.43
CA THR A 302 20.24 3.60 -13.46
C THR A 302 21.03 2.40 -13.98
N TYR A 303 20.35 1.35 -14.44
CA TYR A 303 20.93 0.15 -15.05
C TYR A 303 21.84 0.48 -16.26
N LEU A 304 21.36 1.28 -17.21
CA LEU A 304 22.11 1.65 -18.42
C LEU A 304 23.38 2.48 -18.13
N LYS A 305 23.50 3.07 -16.94
CA LYS A 305 24.70 3.80 -16.47
C LYS A 305 25.67 2.90 -15.69
N GLY A 306 25.46 1.58 -15.69
CA GLY A 306 26.22 0.63 -14.88
C GLY A 306 25.83 0.62 -13.40
N GLY A 307 24.72 1.27 -13.03
CA GLY A 307 24.22 1.44 -11.65
C GLY A 307 23.59 0.20 -11.03
N ALA A 308 24.26 -0.96 -11.13
CA ALA A 308 23.89 -2.19 -10.43
C ALA A 308 24.89 -2.57 -9.30
N GLY A 309 25.86 -1.69 -9.00
CA GLY A 309 26.93 -1.96 -8.05
C GLY A 309 26.45 -2.11 -6.61
N GLY A 310 26.77 -3.24 -5.98
CA GLY A 310 26.43 -3.59 -4.59
C GLY A 310 27.24 -2.83 -3.52
N GLY A 311 27.39 -1.52 -3.67
CA GLY A 311 27.87 -0.64 -2.61
C GLY A 311 26.73 -0.20 -1.68
N PRO A 312 27.04 0.45 -0.53
CA PRO A 312 26.02 1.01 0.35
C PRO A 312 25.29 2.17 -0.33
N PHE A 313 23.97 2.05 -0.48
CA PHE A 313 23.10 3.09 -1.04
C PHE A 313 23.08 4.35 -0.15
N LYS A 314 23.04 5.53 -0.77
CA LYS A 314 23.02 6.85 -0.10
C LYS A 314 21.62 7.24 0.41
N GLY A 315 20.58 6.55 -0.04
CA GLY A 315 19.18 6.78 0.34
C GLY A 315 18.29 5.62 -0.10
N ALA A 316 17.07 5.57 0.44
CA ALA A 316 16.13 4.49 0.17
C ALA A 316 15.67 4.46 -1.31
N LEU A 317 15.61 5.64 -1.97
CA LEU A 317 15.32 5.74 -3.40
C LEU A 317 16.40 5.06 -4.26
N GLU A 318 17.68 5.18 -3.92
CA GLU A 318 18.76 4.54 -4.67
C GLU A 318 18.66 3.01 -4.56
N GLY A 319 18.39 2.50 -3.36
CA GLY A 319 18.13 1.06 -3.15
C GLY A 319 16.86 0.55 -3.86
N LEU A 320 15.79 1.34 -3.92
CA LEU A 320 14.57 1.00 -4.67
C LEU A 320 14.83 0.92 -6.19
N LEU A 321 15.54 1.89 -6.76
CA LEU A 321 15.88 1.87 -8.18
C LEU A 321 16.86 0.74 -8.52
N ALA A 322 17.87 0.49 -7.67
CA ALA A 322 18.79 -0.62 -7.81
C ALA A 322 18.09 -2.00 -7.73
N GLY A 323 17.13 -2.16 -6.82
CA GLY A 323 16.29 -3.36 -6.73
C GLY A 323 15.42 -3.60 -7.97
N LEU A 324 15.10 -2.54 -8.73
CA LEU A 324 14.41 -2.62 -10.02
C LEU A 324 15.37 -2.77 -11.22
N SER A 325 16.68 -2.52 -11.08
CA SER A 325 17.66 -2.63 -12.18
C SER A 325 17.67 -4.02 -12.82
N ALA A 326 17.49 -5.10 -12.05
CA ALA A 326 17.43 -6.47 -12.56
C ALA A 326 16.24 -6.72 -13.51
N VAL A 327 15.14 -5.98 -13.33
CA VAL A 327 13.98 -6.01 -14.22
C VAL A 327 14.30 -5.31 -15.54
N ALA A 328 14.96 -4.16 -15.50
CA ALA A 328 15.42 -3.44 -16.69
C ALA A 328 16.50 -4.24 -17.46
N GLU A 329 17.39 -4.93 -16.75
CA GLU A 329 18.39 -5.83 -17.33
C GLU A 329 17.72 -7.00 -18.08
N THR A 330 16.71 -7.62 -17.47
CA THR A 330 15.94 -8.71 -18.09
C THR A 330 15.19 -8.20 -19.34
N ALA A 331 14.55 -7.04 -19.25
CA ALA A 331 13.88 -6.41 -20.40
C ALA A 331 14.86 -6.07 -21.55
N HIS A 332 16.06 -5.57 -21.23
CA HIS A 332 17.10 -5.28 -22.23
C HIS A 332 17.64 -6.57 -22.87
N LYS A 333 17.79 -7.65 -22.10
CA LYS A 333 18.16 -8.98 -22.62
C LYS A 333 17.09 -9.57 -23.55
N GLU A 334 15.81 -9.39 -23.24
CA GLU A 334 14.69 -9.88 -24.06
C GLU A 334 14.52 -9.09 -25.37
N LEU A 335 14.77 -7.77 -25.37
CA LEU A 335 14.69 -6.93 -26.58
C LEU A 335 15.98 -6.91 -27.42
N GLY A 336 17.14 -7.20 -26.79
CA GLY A 336 18.45 -7.16 -27.43
C GLY A 336 19.11 -5.78 -27.45
N SER A 337 20.40 -5.76 -27.76
CA SER A 337 21.33 -4.63 -27.59
C SER A 337 21.12 -3.41 -28.51
N LYS A 338 20.03 -3.40 -29.29
CA LYS A 338 19.62 -2.25 -30.13
C LYS A 338 18.42 -1.48 -29.57
N ALA A 339 17.79 -1.98 -28.50
CA ALA A 339 16.63 -1.33 -27.90
C ALA A 339 17.00 0.01 -27.25
N SER A 340 16.16 1.03 -27.46
CA SER A 340 16.30 2.32 -26.80
C SER A 340 15.93 2.25 -25.31
N GLU A 341 16.41 3.22 -24.52
CA GLU A 341 16.03 3.38 -23.11
C GLU A 341 14.50 3.38 -22.91
N LYS A 342 13.74 3.95 -23.86
CA LYS A 342 12.28 3.95 -23.82
C LYS A 342 11.70 2.54 -24.00
N GLU A 343 12.14 1.81 -25.01
CA GLU A 343 11.64 0.45 -25.28
C GLU A 343 11.97 -0.51 -24.13
N ILE A 344 13.19 -0.41 -23.58
CA ILE A 344 13.60 -1.16 -22.39
C ILE A 344 12.72 -0.80 -21.20
N ALA A 345 12.47 0.49 -20.95
CA ALA A 345 11.64 0.93 -19.82
C ALA A 345 10.16 0.54 -19.95
N ASP A 346 9.58 0.63 -21.14
CA ASP A 346 8.18 0.26 -21.37
C ASP A 346 7.99 -1.27 -21.29
N HIS A 347 8.90 -2.08 -21.84
CA HIS A 347 8.88 -3.54 -21.70
C HIS A 347 9.19 -3.99 -20.27
N ALA A 348 10.07 -3.28 -19.55
CA ALA A 348 10.37 -3.54 -18.14
C ALA A 348 9.13 -3.38 -17.23
N VAL A 349 8.08 -2.64 -17.62
CA VAL A 349 6.80 -2.64 -16.88
C VAL A 349 6.17 -4.05 -16.88
N LYS A 350 6.16 -4.73 -18.03
CA LYS A 350 5.62 -6.10 -18.16
C LYS A 350 6.45 -7.10 -17.36
N VAL A 351 7.79 -7.03 -17.49
CA VAL A 351 8.71 -7.87 -16.73
C VAL A 351 8.53 -7.63 -15.21
N ASN A 352 8.33 -6.37 -14.79
CA ASN A 352 8.11 -6.03 -13.38
C ASN A 352 6.84 -6.65 -12.79
N VAL A 353 5.74 -6.68 -13.55
CA VAL A 353 4.48 -7.28 -13.09
C VAL A 353 4.68 -8.77 -12.82
N PHE A 354 5.27 -9.52 -13.76
CA PHE A 354 5.55 -10.94 -13.54
C PHE A 354 6.61 -11.17 -12.45
N ASN A 355 7.68 -10.37 -12.38
CA ASN A 355 8.67 -10.41 -11.30
C ASN A 355 8.01 -10.21 -9.92
N THR A 356 7.06 -9.28 -9.81
CA THR A 356 6.31 -9.01 -8.57
C THR A 356 5.41 -10.18 -8.19
N ILE A 357 4.68 -10.78 -9.14
CA ILE A 357 3.89 -12.01 -8.92
C ILE A 357 4.80 -13.15 -8.45
N ASN A 358 5.95 -13.32 -9.10
CA ASN A 358 6.92 -14.36 -8.76
C ASN A 358 7.52 -14.11 -7.36
N ASN A 359 7.77 -12.85 -6.99
CA ASN A 359 8.25 -12.50 -5.65
C ASN A 359 7.21 -12.79 -4.56
N LEU A 360 5.92 -12.57 -4.80
CA LEU A 360 4.85 -12.95 -3.86
C LEU A 360 4.81 -14.47 -3.63
N ILE A 361 4.86 -15.28 -4.70
CA ILE A 361 4.81 -16.74 -4.63
C ILE A 361 6.10 -17.32 -4.00
N LYS A 362 7.26 -16.72 -4.26
CA LYS A 362 8.55 -17.12 -3.67
C LYS A 362 8.60 -16.73 -2.17
N GLY A 363 8.22 -15.49 -1.85
CA GLY A 363 8.46 -14.85 -0.55
C GLY A 363 7.45 -15.10 0.56
N SER A 364 6.30 -15.73 0.25
CA SER A 364 5.30 -16.15 1.26
C SER A 364 4.84 -17.59 1.00
N THR A 365 4.91 -18.43 2.03
CA THR A 365 4.34 -19.78 2.05
C THR A 365 2.81 -19.73 2.03
N ASP A 366 2.21 -18.89 2.87
CA ASP A 366 0.75 -18.71 2.96
C ASP A 366 0.13 -18.34 1.59
N ILE A 367 0.71 -17.37 0.89
CA ILE A 367 0.24 -16.99 -0.45
C ILE A 367 0.51 -18.10 -1.46
N ARG A 368 1.67 -18.78 -1.41
CA ARG A 368 2.00 -19.90 -2.30
C ARG A 368 1.00 -21.06 -2.15
N ASP A 369 0.67 -21.44 -0.92
CA ASP A 369 -0.21 -22.57 -0.64
C ASP A 369 -1.68 -22.25 -0.96
N LYS A 370 -2.11 -20.99 -0.74
CA LYS A 370 -3.42 -20.50 -1.20
C LYS A 370 -3.56 -20.48 -2.72
N VAL A 371 -2.48 -20.17 -3.46
CA VAL A 371 -2.47 -20.24 -4.93
C VAL A 371 -2.40 -21.69 -5.42
N LYS A 372 -1.62 -22.55 -4.76
CA LYS A 372 -1.49 -23.99 -5.05
C LYS A 372 -2.80 -24.75 -4.85
N SER A 373 -3.59 -24.35 -3.87
CA SER A 373 -4.92 -24.92 -3.58
C SER A 373 -6.08 -24.25 -4.35
N GLY A 374 -5.81 -23.21 -5.14
CA GLY A 374 -6.85 -22.45 -5.86
C GLY A 374 -7.76 -21.60 -4.96
N GLN A 375 -7.44 -21.43 -3.67
CA GLN A 375 -8.15 -20.51 -2.78
C GLN A 375 -7.94 -19.04 -3.18
N VAL A 376 -6.76 -18.73 -3.73
CA VAL A 376 -6.37 -17.41 -4.23
C VAL A 376 -5.86 -17.52 -5.66
N GLU A 377 -6.24 -16.57 -6.52
CA GLU A 377 -5.64 -16.39 -7.84
C GLU A 377 -4.83 -15.10 -7.89
N ILE A 378 -3.68 -15.11 -8.57
CA ILE A 378 -2.89 -13.91 -8.88
C ILE A 378 -2.93 -13.66 -10.38
N GLN A 379 -3.33 -12.44 -10.76
CA GLN A 379 -3.45 -11.94 -12.12
C GLN A 379 -2.54 -10.73 -12.31
N GLY A 380 -1.93 -10.59 -13.49
CA GLY A 380 -1.14 -9.44 -13.90
C GLY A 380 -1.89 -8.54 -14.88
N GLY A 381 -1.61 -7.24 -14.83
CA GLY A 381 -2.08 -6.28 -15.84
C GLY A 381 -1.16 -5.06 -15.96
N ILE A 382 -1.33 -4.32 -17.05
CA ILE A 382 -0.70 -3.00 -17.28
C ILE A 382 -1.82 -2.00 -17.58
N TYR A 383 -2.01 -1.02 -16.72
CA TYR A 383 -2.89 0.13 -17.00
C TYR A 383 -2.19 1.11 -17.95
N ASP A 384 -2.82 1.45 -19.06
CA ASP A 384 -2.32 2.49 -19.94
C ASP A 384 -2.87 3.87 -19.56
N LEU A 385 -1.97 4.84 -19.40
CA LEU A 385 -2.30 6.20 -18.98
C LEU A 385 -3.05 7.02 -20.05
N ASP A 386 -2.94 6.66 -21.32
CA ASP A 386 -3.48 7.43 -22.46
C ASP A 386 -4.90 6.95 -22.80
N SER A 387 -5.08 5.64 -23.01
CA SER A 387 -6.36 5.02 -23.33
C SER A 387 -7.25 4.70 -22.12
N GLY A 388 -6.71 4.77 -20.89
CA GLY A 388 -7.41 4.40 -19.65
C GLY A 388 -7.71 2.89 -19.50
N ARG A 389 -7.18 2.04 -20.40
CA ARG A 389 -7.47 0.60 -20.45
C ARG A 389 -6.39 -0.24 -19.77
N VAL A 390 -6.78 -1.39 -19.23
CA VAL A 390 -5.85 -2.39 -18.69
C VAL A 390 -5.59 -3.47 -19.74
N GLN A 391 -4.32 -3.59 -20.17
CA GLN A 391 -3.83 -4.79 -20.84
C GLN A 391 -3.70 -5.91 -19.79
N TRP A 392 -4.60 -6.88 -19.85
CA TRP A 392 -4.58 -8.05 -18.96
C TRP A 392 -3.50 -9.04 -19.41
N LEU A 393 -2.55 -9.35 -18.53
CA LEU A 393 -1.41 -10.22 -18.83
C LEU A 393 -1.64 -11.70 -18.47
N GLY A 394 -2.63 -11.99 -17.60
CA GLY A 394 -2.89 -13.34 -17.11
C GLY A 394 -2.10 -13.69 -15.84
N ARG A 395 -2.03 -14.99 -15.53
CA ARG A 395 -1.16 -15.57 -14.50
C ARG A 395 0.32 -15.44 -14.92
N SER A 396 1.26 -15.52 -13.98
CA SER A 396 2.69 -15.47 -14.33
C SER A 396 3.11 -16.73 -15.11
N PRO A 397 3.91 -16.61 -16.19
CA PRO A 397 4.48 -17.76 -16.90
C PRO A 397 5.33 -18.69 -16.01
N GLU A 398 5.98 -18.17 -14.96
CA GLU A 398 6.73 -19.02 -14.02
C GLU A 398 5.81 -19.79 -13.05
N GLN A 399 4.54 -19.42 -12.90
CA GLN A 399 3.70 -19.82 -11.76
C GLN A 399 3.67 -21.35 -11.56
N GLY A 400 3.51 -22.15 -12.61
CA GLY A 400 3.50 -23.62 -12.48
C GLY A 400 4.77 -24.17 -11.81
N LYS A 401 5.95 -23.67 -12.22
CA LYS A 401 7.25 -24.04 -11.66
C LYS A 401 7.41 -23.58 -10.21
N LEU A 402 6.84 -22.42 -9.85
CA LEU A 402 6.90 -21.86 -8.49
C LEU A 402 5.94 -22.51 -7.51
N LEU A 403 4.92 -23.23 -7.99
CA LEU A 403 4.00 -24.02 -7.16
C LEU A 403 4.42 -25.49 -7.05
N SER A 404 5.25 -25.99 -7.98
CA SER A 404 5.91 -27.30 -7.89
C SER A 404 7.22 -27.28 -7.10
N SER A 405 7.68 -26.10 -6.69
CA SER A 405 8.81 -25.88 -5.78
C SER A 405 8.34 -25.79 -4.32
#